data_AF-A0A8T7B0P1-F1
#
_entry.id   AF-A0A8T7B0P1-F1
#
_cell.length_a   1.000
_cell.length_b   1.000
_cell.length_c   1.000
_cell.angle_alpha   90.00
_cell.angle_beta   90.00
_cell.angle_gamma   90.00
#
_symmetry.space_group_name_H-M   'P 1'
#
loop_
_entity.id
_entity.type
_entity.pdbx_description
1 polymer ?
#
loop_
_entity_poly.entity_id
_entity_poly.type
_entity_poly.pdbx_seq_one_letter_code
_entity_poly.pdbx_strand_id
1 'polypeptide(L)'
;MIRLMFTLVLVASIAPAFATPPGAGISEARERMTAPVSAENEQRLLQIVRDFAAHPDDISVRALVSELAGREPQVYVRHTEGPMLVPLVDVGAYARYLLTQWERAATSKQVTARAAKGEPGLVEAYLAAKPHQRQAMTDAIEALPVEELIVYRESFLAAAGKPSSTAMVAAAALRLTDAQLLRTAIEKGEGKQLQRFVPSIRPAFDSVQAARLLDAVVIHHPELASMAILEIGAINDAGADKRIWSYLADTEHGGSAAAVLARRGDSTTVQRLLELADSAPDRLLRQRARLALRLHSDPSVRKLADGADR
;
A
#
# COMPACT_ATOMS: atom_id res chain seq x y z
N MET A 1 29.59 0.80 3.66
CA MET A 1 28.84 0.25 2.50
C MET A 1 27.41 0.77 2.57
N ILE A 2 27.10 1.77 1.75
CA ILE A 2 25.82 2.50 1.77
C ILE A 2 24.84 1.78 0.83
N ARG A 3 23.75 1.22 1.37
CA ARG A 3 22.65 0.67 0.57
C ARG A 3 21.60 1.76 0.33
N LEU A 4 21.59 2.29 -0.87
CA LEU A 4 20.47 3.08 -1.41
C LEU A 4 19.23 2.18 -1.52
N MET A 5 18.22 2.43 -0.68
CA MET A 5 16.86 1.95 -0.93
C MET A 5 16.24 2.86 -2.00
N PHE A 6 16.02 2.31 -3.19
CA PHE A 6 15.15 2.91 -4.20
C PHE A 6 13.70 2.76 -3.72
N THR A 7 13.19 3.77 -3.03
CA THR A 7 11.75 4.00 -2.95
C THR A 7 11.35 4.63 -4.28
N LEU A 8 10.73 3.84 -5.15
CA LEU A 8 10.19 4.30 -6.42
C LEU A 8 8.88 5.06 -6.13
N VAL A 9 9.00 6.27 -5.56
CA VAL A 9 7.93 7.25 -5.60
C VAL A 9 7.90 7.72 -7.05
N LEU A 10 6.96 7.19 -7.83
CA LEU A 10 6.66 7.72 -9.15
C LEU A 10 5.96 9.08 -8.97
N VAL A 11 6.70 10.09 -8.51
CA VAL A 11 6.33 11.48 -8.77
C VAL A 11 6.52 11.63 -10.26
N ALA A 12 5.43 11.49 -11.01
CA ALA A 12 5.40 11.96 -12.40
C ALA A 12 5.65 13.47 -12.34
N SER A 13 6.93 13.85 -12.41
CA SER A 13 7.34 15.21 -12.68
C SER A 13 7.02 15.45 -14.15
N ILE A 14 5.75 15.76 -14.41
CA ILE A 14 5.28 16.27 -15.69
C ILE A 14 5.85 17.69 -15.74
N ALA A 15 7.03 17.84 -16.34
CA ALA A 15 7.47 19.14 -16.81
C ALA A 15 6.34 19.71 -17.70
N PRO A 16 5.97 21.00 -17.57
CA PRO A 16 4.99 21.60 -18.47
C PRO A 16 5.65 21.77 -19.84
N ALA A 17 5.71 20.69 -20.62
CA ALA A 17 5.77 20.80 -22.06
C ALA A 17 4.51 21.56 -22.47
N PHE A 18 4.69 22.67 -23.20
CA PHE A 18 3.64 23.54 -23.74
C PHE A 18 2.33 22.80 -23.94
N ALA A 19 1.42 22.90 -22.96
CA ALA A 19 0.16 22.20 -23.02
C ALA A 19 -0.62 22.79 -24.20
N THR A 20 -0.82 21.99 -25.24
CA THR A 20 -1.62 22.37 -26.40
C THR A 20 -2.97 22.85 -25.86
N PRO A 21 -3.46 24.03 -26.27
CA PRO A 21 -4.76 24.51 -25.79
C PRO A 21 -5.82 23.42 -26.07
N PRO A 22 -6.70 23.12 -25.09
CA PRO A 22 -7.53 21.91 -25.13
C PRO A 22 -8.39 21.80 -26.40
N GLY A 23 -8.82 22.93 -26.98
CA GLY A 23 -9.56 22.96 -28.24
C GLY A 23 -8.84 22.33 -29.43
N ALA A 24 -7.54 22.58 -29.61
CA ALA A 24 -6.78 21.99 -30.72
C ALA A 24 -6.58 20.47 -30.51
N GLY A 25 -6.33 20.05 -29.26
CA GLY A 25 -6.25 18.63 -28.91
C GLY A 25 -7.56 17.88 -29.14
N ILE A 26 -8.72 18.49 -28.82
CA ILE A 26 -10.04 17.88 -29.03
C ILE A 26 -10.30 17.66 -30.53
N SER A 27 -10.05 18.66 -31.37
CA SER A 27 -10.24 18.55 -32.82
C SER A 27 -9.34 17.48 -33.42
N GLU A 28 -8.05 17.47 -33.05
CA GLU A 28 -7.10 16.45 -33.53
C GLU A 28 -7.52 15.04 -33.09
N ALA A 29 -7.94 14.87 -31.83
CA ALA A 29 -8.41 13.57 -31.35
C ALA A 29 -9.61 13.06 -32.16
N ARG A 30 -10.61 13.91 -32.42
CA ARG A 30 -11.80 13.52 -33.22
C ARG A 30 -11.41 13.14 -34.65
N GLU A 31 -10.52 13.90 -35.29
CA GLU A 31 -10.01 13.55 -36.61
C GLU A 31 -9.33 12.17 -36.59
N ARG A 32 -8.44 11.93 -35.63
CA ARG A 32 -7.71 10.66 -35.48
C ARG A 32 -8.62 9.48 -35.15
N MET A 33 -9.71 9.69 -34.43
CA MET A 33 -10.71 8.64 -34.17
C MET A 33 -11.41 8.15 -35.45
N THR A 34 -11.50 9.00 -36.48
CA THR A 34 -12.09 8.68 -37.79
C THR A 34 -11.07 8.28 -38.85
N ALA A 35 -9.77 8.49 -38.58
CA ALA A 35 -8.69 8.14 -39.47
C ALA A 35 -8.51 6.60 -39.58
N PRO A 36 -7.88 6.10 -40.65
CA PRO A 36 -7.54 4.68 -40.77
C PRO A 36 -6.75 4.18 -39.56
N VAL A 37 -7.08 2.98 -39.08
CA VAL A 37 -6.40 2.36 -37.93
C VAL A 37 -4.94 2.11 -38.27
N SER A 38 -4.03 2.69 -37.47
CA SER A 38 -2.59 2.47 -37.56
C SER A 38 -1.94 2.60 -36.18
N ALA A 39 -0.78 1.98 -35.98
CA ALA A 39 -0.03 2.08 -34.73
C ALA A 39 0.35 3.53 -34.40
N GLU A 40 0.75 4.30 -35.42
CA GLU A 40 1.09 5.71 -35.29
C GLU A 40 -0.12 6.55 -34.85
N ASN A 41 -1.30 6.32 -35.45
CA ASN A 41 -2.53 7.01 -35.09
C ASN A 41 -2.95 6.70 -33.64
N GLU A 42 -2.89 5.43 -33.21
CA GLU A 42 -3.22 5.05 -31.83
C GLU A 42 -2.21 5.63 -30.82
N GLN A 43 -0.92 5.65 -31.14
CA GLN A 43 0.10 6.28 -30.29
C GLN A 43 -0.12 7.79 -30.17
N ARG A 44 -0.46 8.46 -31.28
CA ARG A 44 -0.75 9.89 -31.27
C ARG A 44 -2.01 10.19 -30.46
N LEU A 45 -3.06 9.38 -30.62
CA LEU A 45 -4.29 9.52 -29.85
C LEU A 45 -4.03 9.31 -28.35
N LEU A 46 -3.23 8.31 -27.96
CA LEU A 46 -2.82 8.12 -26.57
C LEU A 46 -2.07 9.35 -26.04
N GLN A 47 -1.17 9.95 -26.83
CA GLN A 47 -0.46 11.16 -26.40
C GLN A 47 -1.40 12.34 -26.17
N ILE A 48 -2.39 12.55 -27.05
CA ILE A 48 -3.40 13.60 -26.86
C ILE A 48 -4.19 13.35 -25.56
N VAL A 49 -4.59 12.11 -25.27
CA VAL A 49 -5.29 11.80 -24.01
C VAL A 49 -4.40 12.03 -22.79
N ARG A 50 -3.08 11.79 -22.89
CA ARG A 50 -2.12 12.13 -21.82
C ARG A 50 -2.06 13.63 -21.58
N ASP A 51 -2.04 14.44 -22.65
CA ASP A 51 -1.98 15.89 -22.54
C ASP A 51 -3.26 16.44 -21.88
N PHE A 52 -4.41 15.79 -22.08
CA PHE A 52 -5.65 16.15 -21.38
C PHE A 52 -5.59 16.00 -19.86
N ALA A 53 -4.63 15.26 -19.30
CA ALA A 53 -4.52 15.10 -17.85
C ALA A 53 -4.38 16.44 -17.10
N ALA A 54 -3.84 17.47 -17.76
CA ALA A 54 -3.71 18.82 -17.23
C ALA A 54 -5.03 19.65 -17.25
N HIS A 55 -6.10 19.14 -17.85
CA HIS A 55 -7.36 19.86 -18.06
C HIS A 55 -8.58 19.15 -17.45
N PRO A 56 -8.54 18.77 -16.15
CA PRO A 56 -9.62 18.02 -15.51
C PRO A 56 -10.92 18.81 -15.38
N ASP A 57 -10.92 20.14 -15.48
CA ASP A 57 -12.11 20.97 -15.27
C ASP A 57 -12.80 21.37 -16.60
N ASP A 58 -12.20 21.05 -17.74
CA ASP A 58 -12.78 21.34 -19.06
C ASP A 58 -13.84 20.28 -19.43
N ILE A 59 -15.09 20.72 -19.58
CA ILE A 59 -16.24 19.85 -19.85
C ILE A 59 -16.10 19.14 -21.20
N SER A 60 -15.55 19.82 -22.22
CA SER A 60 -15.38 19.25 -23.55
C SER A 60 -14.28 18.19 -23.56
N VAL A 61 -13.18 18.45 -22.83
CA VAL A 61 -12.13 17.45 -22.59
C VAL A 61 -12.70 16.22 -21.87
N ARG A 62 -13.47 16.42 -20.78
CA ARG A 62 -14.11 15.30 -20.06
C ARG A 62 -15.04 14.47 -20.94
N ALA A 63 -15.87 15.13 -21.75
CA ALA A 63 -16.78 14.45 -22.66
C ALA A 63 -16.02 13.57 -23.66
N LEU A 64 -14.94 14.09 -24.25
CA LEU A 64 -14.10 13.34 -25.19
C LEU A 64 -13.37 12.18 -24.51
N VAL A 65 -12.81 12.37 -23.31
CA VAL A 65 -12.16 11.26 -22.57
C VAL A 65 -13.18 10.20 -22.18
N SER A 66 -14.41 10.58 -21.83
CA SER A 66 -15.52 9.64 -21.60
C SER A 66 -15.90 8.86 -22.85
N GLU A 67 -15.93 9.51 -24.02
CA GLU A 67 -16.13 8.85 -25.31
C GLU A 67 -15.01 7.82 -25.60
N LEU A 68 -13.75 8.23 -25.42
CA LEU A 68 -12.58 7.38 -25.62
C LEU A 68 -12.49 6.23 -24.62
N ALA A 69 -13.03 6.38 -23.41
CA ALA A 69 -13.07 5.32 -22.40
C ALA A 69 -13.90 4.10 -22.84
N GLY A 70 -14.80 4.24 -23.83
CA GLY A 70 -15.52 3.13 -24.45
C GLY A 70 -14.80 2.48 -25.63
N ARG A 71 -13.66 3.02 -26.08
CA ARG A 71 -12.92 2.52 -27.24
C ARG A 71 -12.21 1.20 -26.92
N GLU A 72 -12.41 0.19 -27.76
CA GLU A 72 -11.64 -1.05 -27.73
C GLU A 72 -10.28 -0.87 -28.40
N PRO A 73 -9.23 -1.61 -27.98
CA PRO A 73 -7.94 -1.55 -28.64
C PRO A 73 -8.05 -1.97 -30.12
N GLN A 74 -7.45 -1.18 -31.00
CA GLN A 74 -7.55 -1.39 -32.45
C GLN A 74 -6.31 -2.08 -33.06
N VAL A 75 -5.15 -1.99 -32.40
CA VAL A 75 -3.88 -2.54 -32.90
C VAL A 75 -3.34 -3.55 -31.91
N TYR A 76 -3.12 -4.78 -32.37
CA TYR A 76 -2.60 -5.88 -31.59
C TYR A 76 -1.26 -6.36 -32.12
N VAL A 77 -0.37 -6.74 -31.22
CA VAL A 77 0.94 -7.34 -31.52
C VAL A 77 1.09 -8.66 -30.78
N ARG A 78 1.92 -9.55 -31.32
CA ARG A 78 2.20 -10.83 -30.68
C ARG A 78 3.04 -10.62 -29.43
N HIS A 79 2.64 -11.20 -28.32
CA HIS A 79 3.42 -11.16 -27.08
C HIS A 79 4.74 -11.94 -27.25
N THR A 80 5.81 -11.50 -26.60
CA THR A 80 7.14 -12.11 -26.70
C THR A 80 7.21 -13.50 -26.07
N GLU A 81 6.41 -13.73 -25.02
CA GLU A 81 6.43 -14.96 -24.22
C GLU A 81 5.37 -16.00 -24.63
N GLY A 82 4.63 -15.79 -25.72
CA GLY A 82 3.60 -16.77 -26.08
C GLY A 82 2.76 -16.43 -27.32
N PRO A 83 1.78 -17.28 -27.65
CA PRO A 83 0.96 -17.12 -28.86
C PRO A 83 -0.15 -16.06 -28.72
N MET A 84 -0.24 -15.37 -27.58
CA MET A 84 -1.29 -14.37 -27.34
C MET A 84 -1.01 -13.05 -28.05
N LEU A 85 -2.08 -12.42 -28.51
CA LEU A 85 -2.07 -11.05 -29.02
C LEU A 85 -2.35 -10.09 -27.85
N VAL A 86 -1.53 -9.05 -27.73
CA VAL A 86 -1.70 -7.98 -26.75
C VAL A 86 -1.89 -6.66 -27.47
N PRO A 87 -2.71 -5.73 -26.93
CA PRO A 87 -2.86 -4.43 -27.53
C PRO A 87 -1.51 -3.69 -27.53
N LEU A 88 -1.11 -3.15 -28.67
CA LEU A 88 0.09 -2.31 -28.77
C LEU A 88 -0.12 -1.01 -27.98
N VAL A 89 -1.33 -0.46 -28.08
CA VAL A 89 -1.80 0.74 -27.38
C VAL A 89 -3.25 0.52 -26.99
N ASP A 90 -3.60 0.83 -25.74
CA ASP A 90 -4.98 0.83 -25.26
C ASP A 90 -5.37 2.24 -24.78
N VAL A 91 -5.82 3.06 -25.74
CA VAL A 91 -6.31 4.42 -25.49
C VAL A 91 -7.49 4.41 -24.54
N GLY A 92 -8.40 3.44 -24.67
CA GLY A 92 -9.58 3.33 -23.83
C GLY A 92 -9.24 3.02 -22.37
N ALA A 93 -8.28 2.13 -22.13
CA ALA A 93 -7.80 1.85 -20.77
C ALA A 93 -7.17 3.09 -20.14
N TYR A 94 -6.36 3.84 -20.90
CA TYR A 94 -5.76 5.06 -20.38
C TYR A 94 -6.81 6.16 -20.11
N ALA A 95 -7.82 6.30 -20.97
CA ALA A 95 -8.95 7.21 -20.74
C ALA A 95 -9.76 6.84 -19.48
N ARG A 96 -10.06 5.54 -19.27
CA ARG A 96 -10.71 5.04 -18.04
C ARG A 96 -9.87 5.33 -16.79
N TYR A 97 -8.56 5.12 -16.87
CA TYR A 97 -7.62 5.49 -15.82
C TYR A 97 -7.70 7.00 -15.52
N LEU A 98 -7.69 7.84 -16.55
CA LEU A 98 -7.70 9.29 -16.40
C LEU A 98 -8.99 9.81 -15.74
N LEU A 99 -10.15 9.30 -16.16
CA LEU A 99 -11.44 9.60 -15.51
C LEU A 99 -11.42 9.23 -14.03
N THR A 100 -10.89 8.04 -13.71
CA THR A 100 -10.73 7.59 -12.32
C THR A 100 -9.83 8.54 -11.54
N GLN A 101 -8.71 9.00 -12.09
CA GLN A 101 -7.82 9.95 -11.42
C GLN A 101 -8.51 11.29 -11.15
N TRP A 102 -9.25 11.83 -12.13
CA TRP A 102 -10.00 13.06 -11.94
C TRP A 102 -11.10 12.95 -10.89
N GLU A 103 -11.82 11.83 -10.86
CA GLU A 103 -12.82 11.55 -9.82
C GLU A 103 -12.18 11.45 -8.43
N ARG A 104 -11.02 10.78 -8.32
CA ARG A 104 -10.28 10.69 -7.05
C ARG A 104 -9.79 12.07 -6.60
N ALA A 105 -9.24 12.89 -7.50
CA ALA A 105 -8.82 14.26 -7.20
C ALA A 105 -10.00 15.15 -6.76
N ALA A 106 -11.14 15.07 -7.46
CA ALA A 106 -12.34 15.80 -7.08
C ALA A 106 -12.87 15.36 -5.71
N THR A 107 -12.89 14.05 -5.44
CA THR A 107 -13.31 13.50 -4.14
C THR A 107 -12.39 13.96 -3.03
N SER A 108 -11.07 13.93 -3.25
CA SER A 108 -10.08 14.42 -2.29
C SER A 108 -10.29 15.90 -1.97
N LYS A 109 -10.42 16.75 -3.00
CA LYS A 109 -10.72 18.19 -2.85
C LYS A 109 -12.02 18.43 -2.06
N GLN A 110 -13.06 17.64 -2.30
CA GLN A 110 -14.31 17.72 -1.54
C GLN A 110 -14.13 17.34 -0.07
N VAL A 111 -13.41 16.26 0.23
CA VAL A 111 -13.12 15.84 1.62
C VAL A 111 -12.35 16.93 2.35
N THR A 112 -11.29 17.47 1.75
CA THR A 112 -10.50 18.56 2.35
C THR A 112 -11.33 19.81 2.58
N ALA A 113 -12.15 20.21 1.60
CA ALA A 113 -13.02 21.38 1.77
C ALA A 113 -14.07 21.19 2.87
N ARG A 114 -14.58 19.98 3.06
CA ARG A 114 -15.52 19.65 4.15
C ARG A 114 -14.84 19.67 5.51
N ALA A 115 -13.67 19.04 5.61
CA ALA A 115 -12.88 18.98 6.84
C ALA A 115 -12.46 20.38 7.31
N ALA A 116 -11.97 21.23 6.38
CA ALA A 116 -11.60 22.62 6.68
C ALA A 116 -12.77 23.48 7.18
N LYS A 117 -14.02 23.11 6.84
CA LYS A 117 -15.23 23.77 7.33
C LYS A 117 -15.83 23.13 8.58
N GLY A 118 -15.26 22.01 9.05
CA GLY A 118 -15.84 21.21 10.14
C GLY A 118 -17.23 20.66 9.81
N GLU A 119 -17.54 20.41 8.53
CA GLU A 119 -18.85 19.89 8.14
C GLU A 119 -19.05 18.48 8.72
N PRO A 120 -20.16 18.20 9.44
CA PRO A 120 -20.44 16.85 9.94
C PRO A 120 -20.73 15.89 8.76
N GLY A 121 -20.73 14.59 9.03
CA GLY A 121 -21.16 13.59 8.04
C GLY A 121 -20.05 12.96 7.19
N LEU A 122 -18.77 13.17 7.53
CA LEU A 122 -17.64 12.62 6.76
C LEU A 122 -17.67 11.08 6.71
N VAL A 123 -17.99 10.44 7.84
CA VAL A 123 -18.09 8.98 7.97
C VAL A 123 -19.27 8.45 7.15
N GLU A 124 -20.42 9.11 7.22
CA GLU A 124 -21.63 8.75 6.49
C GLU A 124 -21.40 8.86 4.98
N ALA A 125 -20.76 9.95 4.53
CA ALA A 125 -20.36 10.14 3.15
C ALA A 125 -19.41 9.02 2.68
N TYR A 126 -18.45 8.61 3.52
CA TYR A 126 -17.54 7.52 3.21
C TYR A 126 -18.27 6.18 3.07
N LEU A 127 -19.18 5.87 3.99
CA LEU A 127 -19.96 4.64 3.95
C LEU A 127 -20.89 4.58 2.72
N ALA A 128 -21.42 5.72 2.27
CA ALA A 128 -22.25 5.81 1.06
C ALA A 128 -21.44 5.82 -0.25
N ALA A 129 -20.12 6.07 -0.19
CA ALA A 129 -19.27 6.20 -1.37
C ALA A 129 -18.98 4.85 -2.08
N LYS A 130 -18.73 4.92 -3.39
CA LYS A 130 -18.27 3.78 -4.21
C LYS A 130 -16.85 3.38 -3.83
N PRO A 131 -16.38 2.16 -4.17
CA PRO A 131 -15.04 1.69 -3.78
C PRO A 131 -13.88 2.62 -4.18
N HIS A 132 -13.84 3.14 -5.41
CA HIS A 132 -12.79 4.06 -5.85
C HIS A 132 -12.84 5.42 -5.13
N GLN A 133 -14.05 5.89 -4.79
CA GLN A 133 -14.24 7.11 -4.01
C GLN A 133 -13.75 6.91 -2.57
N ARG A 134 -14.09 5.78 -1.92
CA ARG A 134 -13.59 5.46 -0.57
C ARG A 134 -12.07 5.47 -0.49
N GLN A 135 -11.40 4.91 -1.49
CA GLN A 135 -9.95 4.98 -1.56
C GLN A 135 -9.46 6.44 -1.60
N ALA A 136 -10.01 7.27 -2.47
CA ALA A 136 -9.66 8.70 -2.55
C ALA A 136 -9.96 9.47 -1.25
N MET A 137 -11.07 9.16 -0.58
CA MET A 137 -11.39 9.76 0.71
C MET A 137 -10.39 9.36 1.79
N THR A 138 -9.93 8.10 1.77
CA THR A 138 -8.91 7.65 2.71
C THR A 138 -7.57 8.33 2.46
N ASP A 139 -7.15 8.43 1.19
CA ASP A 139 -5.92 9.13 0.79
C ASP A 139 -6.01 10.63 1.19
N ALA A 140 -7.19 11.23 1.08
CA ALA A 140 -7.42 12.60 1.55
C ALA A 140 -7.30 12.72 3.07
N ILE A 141 -7.84 11.77 3.83
CA ILE A 141 -7.73 11.73 5.30
C ILE A 141 -6.28 11.60 5.76
N GLU A 142 -5.46 10.80 5.07
CA GLU A 142 -4.02 10.68 5.34
C GLU A 142 -3.29 12.03 5.16
N ALA A 143 -3.80 12.90 4.28
CA ALA A 143 -3.22 14.21 3.97
C ALA A 143 -3.79 15.37 4.80
N LEU A 144 -4.91 15.18 5.52
CA LEU A 144 -5.54 16.25 6.30
C LEU A 144 -4.63 16.74 7.45
N PRO A 145 -4.72 18.03 7.83
CA PRO A 145 -4.17 18.51 9.10
C PRO A 145 -4.80 17.80 10.30
N VAL A 146 -4.03 17.64 11.39
CA VAL A 146 -4.51 16.94 12.61
C VAL A 146 -5.66 17.72 13.24
N GLU A 147 -5.58 19.04 13.19
CA GLU A 147 -6.52 19.99 13.78
C GLU A 147 -7.90 19.89 13.11
N GLU A 148 -7.95 19.60 11.81
CA GLU A 148 -9.21 19.39 11.09
C GLU A 148 -9.77 17.98 11.38
N LEU A 149 -8.89 17.00 11.52
CA LEU A 149 -9.28 15.60 11.67
C LEU A 149 -9.79 15.27 13.09
N ILE A 150 -9.26 15.94 14.13
CA ILE A 150 -9.57 15.64 15.53
C ILE A 150 -11.06 15.85 15.86
N VAL A 151 -11.73 16.76 15.16
CA VAL A 151 -13.17 17.05 15.31
C VAL A 151 -14.03 15.81 14.99
N TYR A 152 -13.53 14.92 14.13
CA TYR A 152 -14.23 13.70 13.70
C TYR A 152 -13.90 12.46 14.53
N ARG A 153 -13.07 12.59 15.58
CA ARG A 153 -12.58 11.45 16.37
C ARG A 153 -13.70 10.54 16.87
N GLU A 154 -14.74 11.10 17.47
CA GLU A 154 -15.87 10.33 18.01
C GLU A 154 -16.66 9.63 16.89
N SER A 155 -16.80 10.27 15.73
CA SER A 155 -17.41 9.65 14.55
C SER A 155 -16.59 8.48 14.02
N PHE A 156 -15.25 8.59 13.99
CA PHE A 156 -14.38 7.48 13.62
C PHE A 156 -14.46 6.33 14.63
N LEU A 157 -14.51 6.63 15.92
CA LEU A 157 -14.65 5.61 16.96
C LEU A 157 -15.97 4.84 16.83
N ALA A 158 -17.08 5.56 16.59
CA ALA A 158 -18.37 4.94 16.30
C ALA A 158 -18.35 4.12 15.00
N ALA A 159 -17.55 4.53 14.01
CA ALA A 159 -17.39 3.81 12.75
C ALA A 159 -16.50 2.58 12.84
N ALA A 160 -15.56 2.52 13.79
CA ALA A 160 -14.51 1.49 13.89
C ALA A 160 -15.05 0.05 13.97
N GLY A 161 -16.29 -0.13 14.42
CA GLY A 161 -16.98 -1.43 14.45
C GLY A 161 -17.54 -1.89 13.10
N LYS A 162 -17.42 -1.11 12.02
CA LYS A 162 -17.95 -1.44 10.69
C LYS A 162 -16.79 -1.90 9.78
N PRO A 163 -16.79 -3.13 9.24
CA PRO A 163 -15.71 -3.60 8.36
C PRO A 163 -15.48 -2.71 7.13
N SER A 164 -16.53 -2.08 6.61
CA SER A 164 -16.42 -1.17 5.47
C SER A 164 -15.72 0.16 5.75
N SER A 165 -15.53 0.53 7.02
CA SER A 165 -14.87 1.76 7.45
C SER A 165 -13.39 1.56 7.83
N THR A 166 -12.90 0.32 7.89
CA THR A 166 -11.60 -0.02 8.48
C THR A 166 -10.46 0.80 7.88
N ALA A 167 -10.39 0.93 6.55
CA ALA A 167 -9.34 1.74 5.92
C ALA A 167 -9.37 3.21 6.34
N MET A 168 -10.56 3.82 6.40
CA MET A 168 -10.73 5.21 6.83
C MET A 168 -10.32 5.40 8.29
N VAL A 169 -10.79 4.51 9.18
CA VAL A 169 -10.49 4.61 10.60
C VAL A 169 -9.01 4.37 10.88
N ALA A 170 -8.37 3.42 10.19
CA ALA A 170 -6.94 3.17 10.32
C ALA A 170 -6.10 4.37 9.84
N ALA A 171 -6.45 4.96 8.68
CA ALA A 171 -5.82 6.19 8.20
C ALA A 171 -5.96 7.34 9.20
N ALA A 172 -7.18 7.56 9.72
CA ALA A 172 -7.42 8.60 10.70
C ALA A 172 -6.65 8.36 12.00
N ALA A 173 -6.65 7.13 12.51
CA ALA A 173 -5.96 6.77 13.74
C ALA A 173 -4.44 6.94 13.64
N LEU A 174 -3.84 6.56 12.51
CA LEU A 174 -2.41 6.79 12.25
C LEU A 174 -2.10 8.28 12.16
N ARG A 175 -2.95 9.04 11.47
CA ARG A 175 -2.75 10.49 11.30
C ARG A 175 -2.88 11.26 12.62
N LEU A 176 -3.81 10.86 13.47
CA LEU A 176 -4.04 11.41 14.82
C LEU A 176 -3.09 10.82 15.87
N THR A 177 -2.30 9.80 15.54
CA THR A 177 -1.56 9.00 16.52
C THR A 177 -2.44 8.49 17.68
N ASP A 178 -3.69 8.11 17.37
CA ASP A 178 -4.64 7.58 18.34
C ASP A 178 -4.56 6.04 18.39
N ALA A 179 -3.79 5.53 19.35
CA ALA A 179 -3.57 4.08 19.51
C ALA A 179 -4.87 3.33 19.87
N GLN A 180 -5.80 3.95 20.61
CA GLN A 180 -7.06 3.31 20.98
C GLN A 180 -7.96 3.17 19.74
N LEU A 181 -8.03 4.20 18.91
CA LEU A 181 -8.80 4.18 17.67
C LEU A 181 -8.23 3.14 16.70
N LEU A 182 -6.90 3.10 16.53
CA LEU A 182 -6.25 2.12 15.66
C LEU A 182 -6.46 0.70 16.18
N ARG A 183 -6.32 0.48 17.49
CA ARG A 183 -6.58 -0.81 18.11
C ARG A 183 -8.01 -1.26 17.87
N THR A 184 -8.99 -0.37 18.00
CA THR A 184 -10.40 -0.70 17.74
C THR A 184 -10.62 -1.08 16.28
N ALA A 185 -9.97 -0.37 15.34
CA ALA A 185 -10.01 -0.71 13.92
C ALA A 185 -9.35 -2.07 13.62
N ILE A 186 -8.28 -2.42 14.34
CA ILE A 186 -7.65 -3.75 14.26
C ILE A 186 -8.60 -4.81 14.81
N GLU A 187 -9.13 -4.65 16.02
CA GLU A 187 -9.94 -5.70 16.67
C GLU A 187 -11.28 -5.98 15.96
N LYS A 188 -11.88 -4.97 15.32
CA LYS A 188 -13.24 -5.06 14.74
C LYS A 188 -13.30 -4.91 13.21
N GLY A 189 -12.19 -4.55 12.59
CA GLY A 189 -12.13 -4.25 11.16
C GLY A 189 -11.87 -5.47 10.26
N GLU A 190 -11.73 -5.20 8.96
CA GLU A 190 -11.37 -6.19 7.94
C GLU A 190 -9.86 -6.15 7.64
N GLY A 191 -9.17 -7.28 7.82
CA GLY A 191 -7.71 -7.37 7.65
C GLY A 191 -7.21 -6.95 6.27
N LYS A 192 -7.91 -7.32 5.19
CA LYS A 192 -7.54 -6.89 3.82
C LYS A 192 -7.42 -5.36 3.68
N GLN A 193 -8.24 -4.60 4.41
CA GLN A 193 -8.18 -3.14 4.40
C GLN A 193 -7.04 -2.59 5.27
N LEU A 194 -6.60 -3.33 6.29
CA LEU A 194 -5.47 -2.97 7.17
C LEU A 194 -4.11 -3.19 6.53
N GLN A 195 -4.01 -4.06 5.51
CA GLN A 195 -2.73 -4.50 4.95
C GLN A 195 -1.78 -3.34 4.61
N ARG A 196 -2.28 -2.26 3.98
CA ARG A 196 -1.44 -1.11 3.61
C ARG A 196 -0.96 -0.26 4.79
N PHE A 197 -1.61 -0.38 5.95
CA PHE A 197 -1.38 0.46 7.12
C PHE A 197 -0.40 -0.16 8.12
N VAL A 198 -0.23 -1.48 8.11
CA VAL A 198 0.66 -2.19 9.05
C VAL A 198 2.10 -1.63 9.05
N PRO A 199 2.74 -1.37 7.89
CA PRO A 199 4.09 -0.79 7.87
C PRO A 199 4.17 0.62 8.48
N SER A 200 3.05 1.35 8.53
CA SER A 200 2.98 2.71 9.07
C SER A 200 2.81 2.75 10.60
N ILE A 201 2.47 1.62 11.23
CA ILE A 201 2.28 1.56 12.69
C ILE A 201 3.59 1.87 13.43
N ARG A 202 4.69 1.22 13.03
CA ARG A 202 5.99 1.40 13.67
C ARG A 202 6.50 2.85 13.68
N PRO A 203 6.51 3.59 12.55
CA PRO A 203 6.97 4.98 12.56
C PRO A 203 5.98 5.97 13.19
N ALA A 204 4.69 5.62 13.33
CA ALA A 204 3.67 6.52 13.87
C ALA A 204 3.64 6.54 15.40
N PHE A 205 3.97 5.44 16.07
CA PHE A 205 3.84 5.30 17.53
C PHE A 205 5.20 5.09 18.21
N ASP A 206 5.25 5.29 19.53
CA ASP A 206 6.41 4.87 20.31
C ASP A 206 6.59 3.35 20.24
N SER A 207 7.80 2.87 20.56
CA SER A 207 8.16 1.46 20.40
C SER A 207 7.27 0.50 21.19
N VAL A 208 6.78 0.89 22.37
CA VAL A 208 5.94 0.04 23.22
C VAL A 208 4.53 -0.04 22.65
N GLN A 209 3.97 1.09 22.23
CA GLN A 209 2.65 1.16 21.61
C GLN A 209 2.63 0.46 20.26
N ALA A 210 3.62 0.72 19.39
CA ALA A 210 3.75 0.08 18.10
C ALA A 210 3.81 -1.44 18.22
N ALA A 211 4.63 -1.98 19.14
CA ALA A 211 4.72 -3.42 19.36
C ALA A 211 3.37 -4.02 19.80
N ARG A 212 2.63 -3.36 20.70
CA ARG A 212 1.30 -3.81 21.15
C ARG A 212 0.26 -3.78 20.03
N LEU A 213 0.27 -2.75 19.19
CA LEU A 213 -0.64 -2.63 18.06
C LEU A 213 -0.34 -3.70 17.00
N LEU A 214 0.93 -3.96 16.73
CA LEU A 214 1.36 -5.02 15.81
C LEU A 214 1.04 -6.42 16.36
N ASP A 215 1.21 -6.66 17.67
CA ASP A 215 0.75 -7.91 18.31
C ASP A 215 -0.77 -8.10 18.10
N ALA A 216 -1.57 -7.02 18.23
CA ALA A 216 -3.00 -7.09 17.97
C ALA A 216 -3.30 -7.44 16.50
N VAL A 217 -2.49 -6.96 15.53
CA VAL A 217 -2.61 -7.39 14.13
C VAL A 217 -2.34 -8.89 13.99
N VAL A 218 -1.29 -9.41 14.64
CA VAL A 218 -0.98 -10.85 14.63
C VAL A 218 -2.16 -11.68 15.15
N ILE A 219 -2.77 -11.25 16.26
CA ILE A 219 -3.86 -11.97 16.93
C ILE A 219 -5.18 -11.90 16.12
N HIS A 220 -5.54 -10.73 15.63
CA HIS A 220 -6.87 -10.50 15.01
C HIS A 220 -6.89 -10.72 13.50
N HIS A 221 -5.74 -10.65 12.82
CA HIS A 221 -5.59 -10.81 11.37
C HIS A 221 -4.42 -11.75 11.04
N PRO A 222 -4.57 -13.07 11.23
CA PRO A 222 -3.50 -14.05 10.98
C PRO A 222 -2.91 -13.97 9.57
N GLU A 223 -3.69 -13.55 8.57
CA GLU A 223 -3.23 -13.33 7.19
C GLU A 223 -2.21 -12.19 7.06
N LEU A 224 -2.15 -11.27 8.04
CA LEU A 224 -1.19 -10.17 8.12
C LEU A 224 -0.08 -10.44 9.14
N ALA A 225 -0.13 -11.53 9.89
CA ALA A 225 0.79 -11.80 11.01
C ALA A 225 2.27 -11.74 10.59
N SER A 226 2.63 -12.34 9.46
CA SER A 226 4.00 -12.30 8.95
C SER A 226 4.52 -10.88 8.72
N MET A 227 3.68 -10.00 8.18
CA MET A 227 4.04 -8.60 7.95
C MET A 227 4.16 -7.84 9.29
N ALA A 228 3.24 -8.06 10.22
CA ALA A 228 3.28 -7.43 11.54
C ALA A 228 4.53 -7.86 12.34
N ILE A 229 4.89 -9.14 12.31
CA ILE A 229 6.08 -9.67 12.96
C ILE A 229 7.37 -9.06 12.37
N LEU A 230 7.42 -8.88 11.05
CA LEU A 230 8.55 -8.21 10.40
C LEU A 230 8.70 -6.76 10.89
N GLU A 231 7.59 -6.03 11.07
CA GLU A 231 7.62 -4.68 11.64
C GLU A 231 8.00 -4.67 13.12
N ILE A 232 7.52 -5.62 13.94
CA ILE A 232 7.97 -5.78 15.34
C ILE A 232 9.49 -6.00 15.37
N GLY A 233 10.00 -6.80 14.43
CA GLY A 233 11.42 -7.08 14.30
C GLY A 233 12.31 -5.86 14.06
N ALA A 234 11.75 -4.83 13.45
CA ALA A 234 12.40 -3.55 13.17
C ALA A 234 12.31 -2.54 14.34
N ILE A 235 11.60 -2.86 15.42
CA ILE A 235 11.56 -2.05 16.64
C ILE A 235 12.81 -2.35 17.49
N ASN A 236 13.57 -1.31 17.83
CA ASN A 236 14.74 -1.41 18.70
C ASN A 236 14.33 -1.24 20.18
N ASP A 237 13.62 -2.24 20.70
CA ASP A 237 13.14 -2.30 22.09
C ASP A 237 13.31 -3.71 22.65
N ALA A 238 13.69 -3.83 23.94
CA ALA A 238 13.90 -5.12 24.59
C ALA A 238 12.60 -5.95 24.68
N GLY A 239 11.45 -5.29 24.80
CA GLY A 239 10.15 -5.93 24.74
C GLY A 239 9.85 -6.48 23.35
N ALA A 240 10.17 -5.76 22.29
CA ALA A 240 10.03 -6.26 20.92
C ALA A 240 10.95 -7.45 20.66
N ASP A 241 12.19 -7.42 21.14
CA ASP A 241 13.10 -8.58 21.09
C ASP A 241 12.49 -9.82 21.75
N LYS A 242 12.01 -9.68 22.99
CA LYS A 242 11.36 -10.78 23.71
C LYS A 242 10.18 -11.38 22.93
N ARG A 243 9.38 -10.55 22.26
CA ARG A 243 8.26 -11.01 21.41
C ARG A 243 8.75 -11.83 20.22
N ILE A 244 9.77 -11.37 19.50
CA ILE A 244 10.33 -12.10 18.35
C ILE A 244 10.83 -13.48 18.79
N TRP A 245 11.53 -13.58 19.93
CA TRP A 245 11.95 -14.87 20.48
C TRP A 245 10.77 -15.75 20.88
N SER A 246 9.69 -15.17 21.41
CA SER A 246 8.45 -15.90 21.69
C SER A 246 7.81 -16.44 20.42
N TYR A 247 7.74 -15.63 19.36
CA TYR A 247 7.21 -16.05 18.06
C TYR A 247 8.06 -17.12 17.39
N LEU A 248 9.36 -17.20 17.66
CA LEU A 248 10.22 -18.28 17.14
C LEU A 248 9.74 -19.67 17.62
N ALA A 249 9.27 -19.75 18.87
CA ALA A 249 8.70 -20.97 19.43
C ALA A 249 7.27 -21.24 18.92
N ASP A 250 6.56 -20.22 18.47
CA ASP A 250 5.17 -20.32 18.02
C ASP A 250 5.02 -21.18 16.75
N THR A 251 4.02 -22.06 16.76
CA THR A 251 3.79 -23.04 15.68
C THR A 251 3.51 -22.38 14.33
N GLU A 252 2.74 -21.31 14.33
CA GLU A 252 2.21 -20.65 13.13
C GLU A 252 3.16 -19.57 12.62
N HIS A 253 3.88 -18.92 13.53
CA HIS A 253 4.61 -17.68 13.25
C HIS A 253 6.13 -17.82 13.28
N GLY A 254 6.65 -18.97 13.70
CA GLY A 254 8.08 -19.16 13.89
C GLY A 254 8.95 -19.02 12.63
N GLY A 255 8.40 -19.24 11.43
CA GLY A 255 9.10 -18.95 10.18
C GLY A 255 9.37 -17.45 9.97
N SER A 256 8.38 -16.61 10.25
CA SER A 256 8.49 -15.15 10.15
C SER A 256 9.43 -14.58 11.21
N ALA A 257 9.38 -15.11 12.44
CA ALA A 257 10.33 -14.77 13.50
C ALA A 257 11.77 -15.17 13.15
N ALA A 258 11.97 -16.36 12.54
CA ALA A 258 13.27 -16.79 12.05
C ALA A 258 13.84 -15.82 11.00
N ALA A 259 13.03 -15.36 10.06
CA ALA A 259 13.43 -14.36 9.08
C ALA A 259 13.83 -13.01 9.71
N VAL A 260 13.11 -12.57 10.76
CA VAL A 260 13.47 -11.37 11.52
C VAL A 260 14.84 -11.52 12.18
N LEU A 261 15.06 -12.62 12.91
CA LEU A 261 16.33 -12.86 13.62
C LEU A 261 17.51 -12.98 12.64
N ALA A 262 17.29 -13.62 11.49
CA ALA A 262 18.28 -13.70 10.41
C ALA A 262 18.71 -12.32 9.89
N ARG A 263 17.78 -11.36 9.83
CA ARG A 263 18.04 -10.00 9.35
C ARG A 263 18.79 -9.15 10.38
N ARG A 264 18.59 -9.37 11.68
CA ARG A 264 19.27 -8.62 12.75
C ARG A 264 20.78 -8.87 12.73
N GLY A 265 21.16 -10.14 12.66
CA GLY A 265 22.52 -10.58 12.38
C GLY A 265 23.62 -10.09 13.32
N ASP A 266 23.25 -9.65 14.53
CA ASP A 266 24.22 -9.36 15.58
C ASP A 266 24.79 -10.66 16.17
N SER A 267 26.01 -10.61 16.67
CA SER A 267 26.73 -11.79 17.18
C SER A 267 26.00 -12.48 18.33
N THR A 268 25.29 -11.72 19.17
CA THR A 268 24.51 -12.27 20.29
C THR A 268 23.30 -13.06 19.82
N THR A 269 22.58 -12.58 18.80
CA THR A 269 21.48 -13.30 18.15
C THR A 269 21.99 -14.57 17.49
N VAL A 270 23.11 -14.50 16.75
CA VAL A 270 23.70 -15.68 16.10
C VAL A 270 24.11 -16.74 17.12
N GLN A 271 24.80 -16.36 18.19
CA GLN A 271 25.21 -17.30 19.25
C GLN A 271 23.99 -17.98 19.88
N ARG A 272 22.94 -17.22 20.22
CA ARG A 272 21.71 -17.77 20.80
C ARG A 272 20.97 -18.69 19.83
N LEU A 273 20.97 -18.38 18.53
CA LEU A 273 20.40 -19.26 17.51
C LEU A 273 21.17 -20.59 17.38
N LEU A 274 22.50 -20.57 17.51
CA LEU A 274 23.32 -21.79 17.52
C LEU A 274 22.99 -22.67 18.73
N GLU A 275 22.96 -22.08 19.93
CA GLU A 275 22.58 -22.78 21.16
C GLU A 275 21.20 -23.44 21.06
N LEU A 276 20.22 -22.73 20.48
CA LEU A 276 18.89 -23.27 20.23
C LEU A 276 18.89 -24.34 19.14
N ALA A 277 19.66 -24.18 18.07
CA ALA A 277 19.75 -25.17 16.99
C ALA A 277 20.33 -26.51 17.44
N ASP A 278 21.23 -26.49 18.43
CA ASP A 278 21.95 -27.66 18.93
C ASP A 278 21.22 -28.33 20.10
N SER A 279 20.77 -27.53 21.08
CA SER A 279 20.35 -28.07 22.39
C SER A 279 18.87 -27.85 22.74
N ALA A 280 18.09 -27.11 21.94
CA ALA A 280 16.67 -26.91 22.28
C ALA A 280 15.94 -28.26 22.27
N PRO A 281 15.10 -28.60 23.26
CA PRO A 281 14.41 -29.89 23.32
C PRO A 281 13.35 -30.04 22.21
N ASP A 282 12.71 -28.93 21.84
CA ASP A 282 11.70 -28.89 20.78
C ASP A 282 12.33 -28.93 19.39
N ARG A 283 11.94 -29.94 18.60
CA ARG A 283 12.40 -30.13 17.22
C ARG A 283 12.01 -28.96 16.31
N LEU A 284 10.81 -28.39 16.46
CA LEU A 284 10.37 -27.27 15.62
C LEU A 284 11.19 -26.01 15.91
N LEU A 285 11.42 -25.71 17.18
CA LEU A 285 12.30 -24.62 17.59
C LEU A 285 13.73 -24.79 17.04
N ARG A 286 14.32 -26.00 17.10
CA ARG A 286 15.62 -26.30 16.48
C ARG A 286 15.61 -26.01 14.98
N GLN A 287 14.59 -26.50 14.26
CA GLN A 287 14.47 -26.30 12.80
C GLN A 287 14.34 -24.83 12.43
N ARG A 288 13.61 -24.03 13.21
CA ARG A 288 13.45 -22.59 12.96
C ARG A 288 14.69 -21.79 13.31
N ALA A 289 15.41 -22.17 14.37
CA ALA A 289 16.71 -21.58 14.68
C ALA A 289 17.70 -21.82 13.53
N ARG A 290 17.74 -23.05 13.00
CA ARG A 290 18.53 -23.38 11.80
C ARG A 290 18.06 -22.62 10.56
N LEU A 291 16.76 -22.47 10.36
CA LEU A 291 16.21 -21.64 9.28
C LEU A 291 16.71 -20.21 9.37
N ALA A 292 16.68 -19.59 10.57
CA ALA A 292 17.20 -18.25 10.77
C ALA A 292 18.69 -18.14 10.40
N LEU A 293 19.51 -19.11 10.82
CA LEU A 293 20.93 -19.16 10.46
C LEU A 293 21.13 -19.33 8.94
N ARG A 294 20.31 -20.15 8.26
CA ARG A 294 20.35 -20.35 6.79
C ARG A 294 19.92 -19.11 6.00
N LEU A 295 19.00 -18.31 6.53
CA LEU A 295 18.54 -17.07 5.91
C LEU A 295 19.49 -15.90 6.16
N HIS A 296 20.51 -16.07 7.01
CA HIS A 296 21.44 -15.02 7.37
C HIS A 296 22.22 -14.50 6.14
N SER A 297 22.47 -13.20 6.11
CA SER A 297 23.13 -12.56 4.96
C SER A 297 24.62 -12.95 4.82
N ASP A 298 25.33 -13.14 5.94
CA ASP A 298 26.72 -13.62 5.98
C ASP A 298 26.82 -15.11 5.58
N PRO A 299 27.55 -15.46 4.51
CA PRO A 299 27.81 -16.84 4.12
C PRO A 299 28.44 -17.71 5.21
N SER A 300 29.24 -17.14 6.10
CA SER A 300 29.94 -17.85 7.16
C SER A 300 28.95 -18.37 8.20
N VAL A 301 27.98 -17.54 8.60
CA VAL A 301 26.89 -17.92 9.51
C VAL A 301 26.00 -18.98 8.87
N ARG A 302 25.72 -18.88 7.57
CA ARG A 302 24.94 -19.91 6.85
C ARG A 302 25.60 -21.29 6.90
N LYS A 303 26.92 -21.37 6.75
CA LYS A 303 27.67 -22.64 6.85
C LYS A 303 27.56 -23.28 8.23
N LEU A 304 27.44 -22.48 9.30
CA LEU A 304 27.27 -23.02 10.66
C LEU A 304 25.95 -23.78 10.80
N ALA A 305 24.90 -23.37 10.07
CA ALA A 305 23.60 -24.05 10.08
C ALA A 305 23.66 -25.48 9.53
N ASP A 306 24.62 -25.77 8.63
CA ASP A 306 24.79 -27.08 8.00
C ASP A 306 25.78 -27.99 8.75
N GLY A 307 26.57 -27.42 9.68
CA GLY A 307 27.50 -28.15 10.53
C GLY A 307 26.84 -28.89 11.69
N ALA A 308 25.64 -28.48 12.10
CA ALA A 308 24.89 -29.00 13.26
C ALA A 308 24.10 -30.30 12.99
N ASP A 309 24.24 -30.91 11.81
CA ASP A 309 23.66 -32.21 11.46
C ASP A 309 24.63 -33.40 11.66
N ARG A 310 25.78 -33.16 12.29
CA ARG A 310 26.75 -34.18 12.71
C ARG A 310 26.67 -34.41 14.22
#